data_AF-A0A3D5L1B1-F1
#
_entry.id   AF-A0A3D5L1B1-F1
#
_cell.length_a   1.000
_cell.length_b   1.000
_cell.length_c   1.000
_cell.angle_alpha   90.00
_cell.angle_beta   90.00
_cell.angle_gamma   90.00
#
_symmetry.space_group_name_H-M   'P 1'
#
loop_
_entity.id
_entity.type
_entity.pdbx_description
1 polymer ?
#
loop_
_entity_poly.entity_id
_entity_poly.type
_entity_poly.pdbx_seq_one_letter_code
_entity_poly.pdbx_strand_id
1 'polypeptide(L)'
;MYLMRPIHVKIESEPGGFRPLPQFNEEVRQVVEINADGTGTIRRYVQGFGFRRDVLAYKEAVPLGPDVAEDLLSCIASFFTAGPSCFATDIGDFTLRITFEDGSVLSRTESICMETPTQNGDLGHLIRKAFHRDFLYLFDCGEYEPRYRYALVFFAPGGRTYWYQVPDDMHLSTGNRVLVPVGEERKPKTATVQEVHRFSDSDVPMDPDLVKEVLSVVTKQDSGGM
;
A
#
# COMPACT_ATOMS: atom_id res chain seq x y z
N MET A 1 26.73 -2.24 17.09
CA MET A 1 26.10 -2.00 18.40
C MET A 1 26.17 -0.50 18.64
N TYR A 2 25.05 0.20 18.56
CA TYR A 2 24.99 1.63 18.90
C TYR A 2 25.22 1.79 20.40
N LEU A 3 25.94 2.85 20.79
CA LEU A 3 26.10 3.22 22.19
C LEU A 3 24.83 3.89 22.77
N MET A 4 23.87 4.27 21.93
CA MET A 4 22.68 5.05 22.31
C MET A 4 21.43 4.46 21.66
N ARG A 5 20.34 4.30 22.43
CA ARG A 5 19.08 3.72 21.94
C ARG A 5 18.28 4.73 21.10
N PRO A 6 17.85 4.39 19.87
CA PRO A 6 16.92 5.22 19.10
C PRO A 6 15.53 5.20 19.75
N ILE A 7 14.92 6.37 19.94
CA ILE A 7 13.59 6.50 20.57
C ILE A 7 12.49 6.97 19.62
N HIS A 8 12.87 7.57 18.50
CA HIS A 8 11.94 8.05 17.48
C HIS A 8 12.61 8.03 16.10
N VAL A 9 11.87 7.56 15.11
CA VAL A 9 12.22 7.66 13.69
C VAL A 9 11.10 8.38 12.96
N LYS A 10 11.49 9.30 12.09
CA LYS A 10 10.64 9.90 11.07
C LYS A 10 11.26 9.66 9.70
N ILE A 11 10.49 9.08 8.79
CA ILE A 11 10.84 8.91 7.38
C ILE A 11 9.86 9.73 6.55
N GLU A 12 10.38 10.58 5.68
CA GLU A 12 9.59 11.48 4.84
C GLU A 12 10.02 11.28 3.40
N SER A 13 9.06 10.92 2.52
CA SER A 13 9.34 10.95 1.09
C SER A 13 9.45 12.37 0.60
N GLU A 14 10.45 12.61 -0.24
CA GLU A 14 10.52 13.81 -1.02
C GLU A 14 9.98 13.52 -2.42
N PRO A 15 9.31 14.50 -3.06
CA PRO A 15 8.94 14.39 -4.46
C PRO A 15 10.24 14.35 -5.30
N GLY A 16 10.78 13.16 -5.52
CA GLY A 16 12.01 12.96 -6.28
C GLY A 16 11.76 12.64 -7.75
N GLY A 17 12.75 12.99 -8.59
CA GLY A 17 12.85 12.59 -9.99
C GLY A 17 12.16 13.50 -11.01
N PHE A 18 12.38 13.18 -12.29
CA PHE A 18 11.73 13.81 -13.45
C PHE A 18 10.26 13.39 -13.60
N ARG A 19 9.48 13.42 -12.51
CA ARG A 19 8.04 13.13 -12.59
C ARG A 19 7.30 14.27 -13.28
N PRO A 20 6.23 13.96 -14.04
CA PRO A 20 5.25 14.96 -14.44
C PRO A 20 4.74 15.75 -13.23
N LEU A 21 4.25 16.96 -13.47
CA LEU A 21 3.56 17.71 -12.41
C LEU A 21 2.40 16.85 -11.88
N PRO A 22 2.33 16.62 -10.56
CA PRO A 22 1.29 15.78 -9.98
C PRO A 22 -0.08 16.40 -10.23
N GLN A 23 -1.07 15.55 -10.50
CA GLN A 23 -2.44 15.95 -10.73
C GLN A 23 -3.15 16.30 -9.42
N PHE A 24 -4.27 17.02 -9.51
CA PHE A 24 -5.10 17.27 -8.35
C PHE A 24 -5.44 15.96 -7.63
N ASN A 25 -5.25 15.94 -6.31
CA ASN A 25 -5.50 14.81 -5.42
C ASN A 25 -4.55 13.60 -5.59
N GLU A 26 -3.49 13.71 -6.40
CA GLU A 26 -2.41 12.73 -6.45
C GLU A 26 -1.56 12.81 -5.17
N GLU A 27 -1.18 11.67 -4.57
CA GLU A 27 -0.25 11.66 -3.44
C GLU A 27 1.12 12.11 -3.91
N VAL A 28 1.68 13.11 -3.21
CA VAL A 28 2.97 13.71 -3.53
C VAL A 28 4.02 13.44 -2.46
N ARG A 29 3.57 13.13 -1.24
CA ARG A 29 4.44 12.93 -0.08
C ARG A 29 3.78 12.06 0.97
N GLN A 30 4.58 11.23 1.61
CA GLN A 30 4.19 10.39 2.74
C GLN A 30 5.20 10.56 3.88
N VAL A 31 4.69 10.56 5.10
CA VAL A 31 5.49 10.58 6.33
C VAL A 31 5.12 9.39 7.18
N VAL A 32 6.11 8.58 7.53
CA VAL A 32 6.00 7.47 8.48
C VAL A 32 6.81 7.81 9.72
N GLU A 33 6.17 7.75 10.88
CA GLU A 33 6.81 7.92 12.19
C GLU A 33 6.70 6.65 13.02
N ILE A 34 7.75 6.31 13.77
CA ILE A 34 7.81 5.18 14.70
C ILE A 34 8.37 5.70 16.03
N ASN A 35 7.70 5.39 17.13
CA ASN A 35 8.09 5.79 18.48
C ASN A 35 8.40 4.57 19.34
N ALA A 36 9.34 4.70 20.27
CA ALA A 36 9.71 3.63 21.20
C ALA A 36 8.60 3.24 22.19
N ASP A 37 7.52 4.02 22.29
CA ASP A 37 6.33 3.66 23.07
C ASP A 37 5.43 2.62 22.36
N GLY A 38 5.80 2.18 21.16
CA GLY A 38 5.04 1.22 20.37
C GLY A 38 4.01 1.87 19.44
N THR A 39 4.03 3.19 19.26
CA THR A 39 3.14 3.89 18.33
C THR A 39 3.81 4.21 17.00
N GLY A 40 3.09 3.96 15.91
CA GLY A 40 3.41 4.41 14.57
C GLY A 40 2.44 5.47 14.09
N THR A 41 2.83 6.31 13.12
CA THR A 41 1.90 7.22 12.43
C THR A 41 2.21 7.27 10.95
N ILE A 42 1.16 7.17 10.13
CA ILE A 42 1.23 7.43 8.67
C ILE A 42 0.52 8.76 8.40
N ARG A 43 1.15 9.62 7.60
CA ARG A 43 0.52 10.81 7.02
C ARG A 43 0.72 10.82 5.51
N ARG A 44 -0.35 11.04 4.76
CA ARG A 44 -0.34 11.16 3.30
C ARG A 44 -0.70 12.58 2.91
N TYR A 45 0.05 13.13 1.97
CA TYR A 45 -0.14 14.48 1.46
C TYR A 45 -0.35 14.43 -0.04
N VAL A 46 -1.35 15.19 -0.51
CA VAL A 46 -1.74 15.23 -1.92
C VAL A 46 -1.54 16.62 -2.51
N GLN A 47 -1.48 16.67 -3.84
CA GLN A 47 -1.53 17.91 -4.59
C GLN A 47 -2.93 18.55 -4.46
N GLY A 48 -2.99 19.77 -3.94
CA GLY A 48 -4.21 20.57 -3.87
C GLY A 48 -4.50 21.35 -5.15
N PHE A 49 -5.63 22.06 -5.18
CA PHE A 49 -5.98 22.95 -6.30
C PHE A 49 -4.95 24.08 -6.49
N GLY A 50 -4.60 24.35 -7.74
CA GLY A 50 -3.64 25.39 -8.11
C GLY A 50 -2.22 25.08 -7.64
N PHE A 51 -1.55 26.05 -7.02
CA PHE A 51 -0.17 25.91 -6.53
C PHE A 51 -0.07 25.34 -5.10
N ARG A 52 -1.18 24.90 -4.50
CA ARG A 52 -1.15 24.31 -3.15
C ARG A 52 -0.60 22.89 -3.21
N ARG A 53 0.68 22.72 -2.85
CA ARG A 53 1.30 21.41 -2.63
C ARG A 53 1.08 20.97 -1.18
N ASP A 54 1.34 19.70 -0.91
CA ASP A 54 1.42 19.16 0.45
C ASP A 54 0.15 19.33 1.31
N VAL A 55 -1.03 19.12 0.72
CA VAL A 55 -2.29 19.13 1.48
C VAL A 55 -2.42 17.80 2.23
N LEU A 56 -2.52 17.84 3.57
CA LEU A 56 -2.73 16.64 4.37
C LEU A 56 -4.07 16.00 4.00
N ALA A 57 -4.03 14.83 3.37
CA ALA A 57 -5.21 14.08 2.96
C ALA A 57 -5.59 13.00 3.98
N TYR A 58 -4.58 12.40 4.62
CA TYR A 58 -4.77 11.26 5.51
C TYR A 58 -3.80 11.30 6.67
N LYS A 59 -4.28 10.93 7.86
CA LYS A 59 -3.46 10.67 9.05
C LYS A 59 -4.04 9.50 9.83
N GLU A 60 -3.19 8.60 10.23
CA GLU A 60 -3.54 7.43 11.04
C GLU A 60 -2.45 7.13 12.06
N ALA A 61 -2.86 6.77 13.27
CA ALA A 61 -1.97 6.20 14.28
C ALA A 61 -2.12 4.67 14.26
N VAL A 62 -1.01 3.94 14.28
CA VAL A 62 -0.97 2.48 14.22
C VAL A 62 -0.33 1.93 15.50
N PRO A 63 -0.98 1.02 16.24
CA PRO A 63 -0.39 0.38 17.41
C PRO A 63 0.56 -0.74 16.96
N LEU A 64 1.86 -0.47 16.97
CA LEU A 64 2.91 -1.44 16.57
C LEU A 64 3.22 -2.43 17.72
N GLY A 65 3.12 -1.95 18.95
CA GLY A 65 3.63 -2.65 20.13
C GLY A 65 5.11 -2.32 20.39
N PRO A 66 5.55 -2.32 21.65
CA PRO A 66 6.89 -1.87 22.04
C PRO A 66 8.00 -2.70 21.42
N ASP A 67 7.85 -4.04 21.39
CA ASP A 67 8.87 -4.95 20.85
C ASP A 67 9.09 -4.72 19.35
N VAL A 68 8.01 -4.63 18.58
CA VAL A 68 8.08 -4.36 17.12
C VAL A 68 8.68 -2.99 16.85
N ALA A 69 8.30 -1.98 17.63
CA ALA A 69 8.87 -0.65 17.47
C ALA A 69 10.37 -0.63 17.78
N GLU A 70 10.81 -1.29 18.85
CA GLU A 70 12.23 -1.39 19.20
C GLU A 70 13.06 -2.09 18.12
N ASP A 71 12.54 -3.19 17.57
CA ASP A 71 13.17 -3.91 16.46
C ASP A 71 13.31 -3.02 15.22
N LEU A 72 12.25 -2.30 14.85
CA LEU A 72 12.27 -1.39 13.70
C LEU A 72 13.22 -0.21 13.92
N LEU A 73 13.17 0.44 15.08
CA LEU A 73 14.05 1.57 15.42
C LEU A 73 15.51 1.15 15.35
N SER A 74 15.84 -0.02 15.91
CA SER A 74 17.19 -0.58 15.90
C SER A 74 17.65 -0.95 14.49
N CYS A 75 16.77 -1.57 13.70
CA CYS A 75 17.04 -1.96 12.33
C CYS A 75 17.33 -0.74 11.43
N ILE A 76 16.46 0.28 11.51
CA ILE A 76 16.61 1.55 10.78
C ILE A 76 17.91 2.23 11.21
N ALA A 77 18.16 2.41 12.50
CA ALA A 77 19.40 3.03 12.97
C ALA A 77 20.63 2.30 12.44
N SER A 78 20.66 0.96 12.54
CA SER A 78 21.77 0.13 12.05
C SER A 78 22.05 0.36 10.57
N PHE A 79 21.00 0.30 9.74
CA PHE A 79 21.09 0.49 8.30
C PHE A 79 21.73 1.85 7.95
N PHE A 80 21.25 2.94 8.55
CA PHE A 80 21.69 4.29 8.19
C PHE A 80 23.07 4.69 8.73
N THR A 81 23.60 4.01 9.74
CA THR A 81 25.02 4.19 10.12
C THR A 81 26.00 3.41 9.27
N ALA A 82 25.56 2.39 8.54
CA ALA A 82 26.46 1.53 7.79
C ALA A 82 27.09 2.22 6.56
N GLY A 83 26.59 3.41 6.18
CA GLY A 83 27.02 4.18 5.01
C GLY A 83 25.93 4.25 3.93
N PRO A 84 26.12 5.05 2.88
CA PRO A 84 25.10 5.23 1.84
C PRO A 84 24.83 3.91 1.11
N SER A 85 23.56 3.56 0.94
CA SER A 85 23.13 2.27 0.39
C SER A 85 23.08 2.25 -1.13
N CYS A 86 22.87 3.38 -1.80
CA CYS A 86 22.87 3.47 -3.26
C CYS A 86 22.88 4.94 -3.74
N PHE A 87 23.26 5.17 -5.01
CA PHE A 87 23.09 6.44 -5.70
C PHE A 87 22.19 6.17 -6.92
N ALA A 88 20.91 6.55 -6.83
CA ALA A 88 19.93 6.35 -7.89
C ALA A 88 19.30 7.69 -8.29
N THR A 89 19.34 8.04 -9.57
CA THR A 89 18.85 9.33 -10.08
C THR A 89 17.37 9.31 -10.47
N ASP A 90 16.78 8.12 -10.50
CA ASP A 90 15.41 7.81 -10.92
C ASP A 90 14.52 7.30 -9.78
N ILE A 91 15.06 7.17 -8.57
CA ILE A 91 14.33 6.79 -7.35
C ILE A 91 14.14 8.05 -6.50
N GLY A 92 12.97 8.18 -5.86
CA GLY A 92 12.69 9.29 -4.96
C GLY A 92 13.71 9.41 -3.83
N ASP A 93 13.99 10.64 -3.39
CA ASP A 93 14.81 10.87 -2.19
C ASP A 93 13.94 10.81 -0.94
N PHE A 94 14.55 10.41 0.17
CA PHE A 94 13.86 10.33 1.46
C PHE A 94 14.67 11.05 2.52
N THR A 95 13.99 11.86 3.32
CA THR A 95 14.57 12.46 4.51
C THR A 95 14.25 11.59 5.72
N LEU A 96 15.29 10.97 6.28
CA LEU A 96 15.23 10.22 7.51
C LEU A 96 15.73 11.07 8.68
N ARG A 97 15.01 11.03 9.79
CA ARG A 97 15.43 11.60 11.08
C ARG A 97 15.31 10.55 12.18
N ILE A 98 16.40 10.31 12.88
CA ILE A 98 16.46 9.43 14.07
C ILE A 98 16.76 10.30 15.27
N THR A 99 15.94 10.22 16.30
CA THR A 99 16.19 10.83 17.61
C THR A 99 16.59 9.74 18.59
N PHE A 100 17.69 9.95 19.30
CA PHE A 100 18.21 9.04 20.32
C PHE A 100 17.78 9.48 21.72
N GLU A 101 17.91 8.58 22.69
CA GLU A 101 17.50 8.80 24.08
C GLU A 101 18.23 9.96 24.78
N ASP A 102 19.43 10.33 24.32
CA ASP A 102 20.20 11.47 24.82
C ASP A 102 19.76 12.81 24.22
N GLY A 103 18.76 12.80 23.32
CA GLY A 103 18.25 13.95 22.60
C GLY A 103 19.06 14.31 21.35
N SER A 104 20.11 13.56 21.01
CA SER A 104 20.82 13.75 19.75
C SER A 104 19.94 13.33 18.56
N VAL A 105 20.13 14.01 17.43
CA VAL A 105 19.36 13.77 16.21
C VAL A 105 20.30 13.51 15.05
N LEU A 106 20.13 12.36 14.39
CA LEU A 106 20.74 12.06 13.11
C LEU A 106 19.72 12.35 12.00
N SER A 107 20.07 13.22 11.06
CA SER A 107 19.23 13.53 9.89
C SER A 107 20.02 13.30 8.62
N ARG A 108 19.44 12.60 7.65
CA ARG A 108 20.02 12.37 6.33
C ARG A 108 18.95 12.37 5.25
N THR A 109 19.32 12.85 4.07
CA THR A 109 18.50 12.77 2.86
C THR A 109 19.26 11.89 1.87
N GLU A 110 18.72 10.71 1.57
CA GLU A 110 19.34 9.73 0.67
C GLU A 110 18.25 8.99 -0.12
N SER A 111 18.60 8.45 -1.29
CA SER A 111 17.70 7.60 -2.06
C SER A 111 17.64 6.21 -1.42
N ILE A 112 16.43 5.74 -1.07
CA ILE A 112 16.21 4.40 -0.51
C ILE A 112 15.84 3.50 -1.69
N CYS A 113 16.81 2.71 -2.16
CA CYS A 113 16.56 1.77 -3.24
C CYS A 113 15.61 0.64 -2.80
N MET A 114 14.76 0.17 -3.72
CA MET A 114 13.65 -0.78 -3.52
C MET A 114 13.98 -2.06 -2.74
N GLU A 115 15.25 -2.45 -2.68
CA GLU A 115 15.75 -3.54 -1.86
C GLU A 115 16.79 -2.97 -0.90
N THR A 116 16.40 -2.80 0.35
CA THR A 116 17.28 -2.33 1.43
C THR A 116 17.57 -3.49 2.36
N PRO A 117 18.56 -4.33 2.03
CA PRO A 117 18.87 -5.49 2.84
C PRO A 117 19.34 -5.06 4.22
N THR A 118 18.64 -5.54 5.22
CA THR A 118 19.01 -5.46 6.64
C THR A 118 19.36 -6.85 7.14
N GLN A 119 19.89 -6.95 8.36
CA GLN A 119 20.11 -8.26 9.00
C GLN A 119 18.82 -9.09 9.13
N ASN A 120 17.66 -8.42 9.11
CA ASN A 120 16.34 -9.01 9.32
C ASN A 120 15.48 -9.03 8.04
N GLY A 121 16.09 -8.85 6.86
CA GLY A 121 15.39 -8.81 5.56
C GLY A 121 15.25 -7.39 5.00
N ASP A 122 14.33 -7.18 4.06
CA ASP A 122 14.13 -5.87 3.43
C ASP A 122 13.44 -4.86 4.37
N LEU A 123 14.00 -3.65 4.51
CA LEU A 123 13.46 -2.62 5.42
C LEU A 123 12.04 -2.20 5.04
N GLY A 124 11.78 -2.04 3.74
CA GLY A 124 10.45 -1.70 3.23
C GLY A 124 9.43 -2.78 3.62
N HIS A 125 9.76 -4.05 3.44
CA HIS A 125 8.93 -5.18 3.85
C HIS A 125 8.64 -5.20 5.36
N LEU A 126 9.66 -4.96 6.20
CA LEU A 126 9.49 -4.92 7.65
C LEU A 126 8.53 -3.81 8.09
N ILE A 127 8.68 -2.60 7.53
CA ILE A 127 7.81 -1.47 7.85
C ILE A 127 6.38 -1.73 7.34
N ARG A 128 6.22 -2.19 6.09
CA ARG A 128 4.93 -2.57 5.52
C ARG A 128 4.19 -3.58 6.39
N LYS A 129 4.89 -4.64 6.82
CA LYS A 129 4.34 -5.68 7.70
C LYS A 129 3.88 -5.12 9.05
N ALA A 130 4.71 -4.28 9.68
CA ALA A 130 4.40 -3.70 10.99
C ALA A 130 3.22 -2.73 10.93
N PHE A 131 3.08 -1.98 9.83
CA PHE A 131 1.96 -1.07 9.62
C PHE A 131 0.72 -1.75 9.01
N HIS A 132 0.76 -3.06 8.76
CA HIS A 132 -0.28 -3.81 8.07
C HIS A 132 -0.67 -3.16 6.72
N ARG A 133 0.35 -2.79 5.93
CA ARG A 133 0.18 -2.20 4.61
C ARG A 133 0.88 -3.04 3.57
N ASP A 134 0.17 -3.39 2.51
CA ASP A 134 0.78 -4.03 1.35
C ASP A 134 1.61 -3.01 0.55
N PHE A 135 1.29 -1.71 0.66
CA PHE A 135 1.93 -0.63 -0.07
C PHE A 135 2.07 0.63 0.80
N LEU A 136 3.19 1.32 0.62
CA LEU A 136 3.49 2.62 1.20
C LEU A 136 4.08 3.48 0.08
N TYR A 137 3.44 4.62 -0.23
CA TYR A 137 3.98 5.59 -1.19
C TYR A 137 5.45 5.94 -0.91
N LEU A 138 5.85 5.91 0.37
CA LEU A 138 7.23 6.05 0.83
C LEU A 138 8.21 5.05 0.18
N PHE A 139 7.82 3.84 -0.17
CA PHE A 139 8.73 2.87 -0.80
C PHE A 139 8.34 2.56 -2.24
N ASP A 140 7.07 2.76 -2.60
CA ASP A 140 6.48 2.32 -3.85
C ASP A 140 6.29 3.48 -4.86
N CYS A 141 6.59 4.72 -4.45
CA CYS A 141 6.41 5.95 -5.23
C CYS A 141 5.02 6.06 -5.91
N GLY A 142 3.98 5.39 -5.39
CA GLY A 142 2.67 5.35 -6.02
C GLY A 142 2.60 4.60 -7.37
N GLU A 143 3.65 3.90 -7.80
CA GLU A 143 3.59 3.05 -9.01
C GLU A 143 2.68 1.83 -8.80
N TYR A 144 2.35 1.50 -7.54
CA TYR A 144 1.64 0.27 -7.19
C TYR A 144 0.65 0.48 -6.02
N GLU A 145 -0.18 1.53 -6.00
CA GLU A 145 -1.37 1.47 -5.14
C GLU A 145 -2.51 0.83 -5.94
N PRO A 146 -2.79 -0.47 -5.79
CA PRO A 146 -3.91 -1.08 -6.47
C PRO A 146 -5.21 -0.49 -5.91
N ARG A 147 -5.81 0.36 -6.72
CA ARG A 147 -7.03 1.09 -6.41
C ARG A 147 -8.28 0.26 -6.68
N TYR A 148 -8.17 -0.74 -7.54
CA TYR A 148 -9.30 -1.55 -7.95
C TYR A 148 -9.06 -3.03 -7.68
N ARG A 149 -10.12 -3.71 -7.25
CA ARG A 149 -10.16 -5.17 -7.13
C ARG A 149 -11.03 -5.72 -8.24
N TYR A 150 -10.53 -6.72 -8.93
CA TYR A 150 -11.26 -7.40 -10.01
C TYR A 150 -11.24 -8.91 -9.79
N ALA A 151 -12.34 -9.55 -10.15
CA ALA A 151 -12.47 -11.00 -10.18
C ALA A 151 -12.63 -11.46 -11.64
N LEU A 152 -11.82 -12.45 -12.03
CA LEU A 152 -12.02 -13.18 -13.27
C LEU A 152 -13.02 -14.29 -12.99
N VAL A 153 -14.18 -14.28 -13.66
CA VAL A 153 -15.24 -15.27 -13.44
C VAL A 153 -15.57 -16.02 -14.72
N PHE A 154 -15.99 -17.27 -14.59
CA PHE A 154 -16.45 -18.09 -15.72
C PHE A 154 -17.87 -18.65 -15.48
N PHE A 155 -18.59 -18.90 -16.57
CA PHE A 155 -19.95 -19.46 -16.56
C PHE A 155 -19.93 -20.91 -17.06
N ALA A 156 -20.36 -21.87 -16.24
CA ALA A 156 -20.45 -23.26 -16.68
C ALA A 156 -21.78 -23.58 -17.42
N PRO A 157 -21.81 -24.58 -18.32
CA PRO A 157 -20.67 -25.33 -18.88
C PRO A 157 -20.04 -24.63 -20.11
N GLY A 158 -18.72 -24.74 -20.27
CA GLY A 158 -17.97 -24.30 -21.47
C GLY A 158 -17.49 -22.84 -21.50
N GLY A 159 -17.51 -22.13 -20.36
CA GLY A 159 -17.48 -20.66 -20.30
C GLY A 159 -16.16 -19.96 -20.60
N ARG A 160 -16.26 -18.93 -21.45
CA ARG A 160 -15.32 -17.80 -21.48
C ARG A 160 -15.25 -17.12 -20.10
N THR A 161 -14.11 -16.53 -19.82
CA THR A 161 -13.84 -15.77 -18.60
C THR A 161 -14.10 -14.29 -18.84
N TYR A 162 -14.54 -13.59 -17.79
CA TYR A 162 -14.84 -12.16 -17.85
C TYR A 162 -14.41 -11.49 -16.54
N TRP A 163 -13.86 -10.28 -16.65
CA TRP A 163 -13.53 -9.46 -15.49
C TRP A 163 -14.76 -8.74 -14.94
N TYR A 164 -14.91 -8.75 -13.63
CA TYR A 164 -15.86 -7.93 -12.88
C TYR A 164 -15.13 -7.21 -11.76
N GLN A 165 -15.51 -5.97 -11.46
CA GLN A 165 -15.00 -5.25 -10.30
C GLN A 165 -15.59 -5.84 -9.02
N VAL A 166 -14.80 -5.83 -7.94
CA VAL A 166 -15.16 -6.37 -6.62
C VAL A 166 -15.32 -5.20 -5.65
N PRO A 167 -16.48 -5.08 -4.98
CA PRO A 167 -16.70 -4.06 -3.96
C PRO A 167 -15.66 -4.10 -2.84
N ASP A 168 -15.36 -2.92 -2.27
CA ASP A 168 -14.34 -2.76 -1.23
C ASP A 168 -14.64 -3.51 0.08
N ASP A 169 -15.90 -3.80 0.36
CA ASP A 169 -16.37 -4.56 1.53
C ASP A 169 -16.54 -6.06 1.25
N MET A 170 -16.35 -6.50 -0.01
CA MET A 170 -16.56 -7.88 -0.42
C MET A 170 -15.24 -8.67 -0.49
N HIS A 171 -15.16 -9.76 0.26
CA HIS A 171 -14.05 -10.71 0.20
C HIS A 171 -14.40 -11.91 -0.69
N LEU A 172 -13.54 -12.17 -1.67
CA LEU A 172 -13.68 -13.27 -2.61
C LEU A 172 -12.42 -14.14 -2.62
N SER A 173 -12.60 -15.41 -2.94
CA SER A 173 -11.54 -16.37 -3.21
C SER A 173 -11.90 -17.24 -4.40
N THR A 174 -10.89 -17.82 -5.05
CA THR A 174 -11.07 -18.79 -6.13
C THR A 174 -12.06 -19.88 -5.72
N GLY A 175 -12.99 -20.21 -6.62
CA GLY A 175 -14.05 -21.19 -6.40
C GLY A 175 -15.32 -20.62 -5.75
N ASN A 176 -15.32 -19.38 -5.24
CA ASN A 176 -16.55 -18.73 -4.80
C ASN A 176 -17.58 -18.64 -5.94
N ARG A 177 -18.85 -18.88 -5.62
CA ARG A 177 -19.97 -18.63 -6.54
C ARG A 177 -20.49 -17.23 -6.28
N VAL A 178 -20.66 -16.45 -7.32
CA VAL A 178 -21.07 -15.04 -7.23
C VAL A 178 -22.22 -14.75 -8.18
N LEU A 179 -23.06 -13.78 -7.82
CA LEU A 179 -24.05 -13.19 -8.72
C LEU A 179 -23.42 -11.97 -9.41
N VAL A 180 -23.48 -11.96 -10.73
CA VAL A 180 -22.94 -10.89 -11.57
C VAL A 180 -23.96 -10.48 -12.63
N PRO A 181 -24.01 -9.20 -13.04
CA PRO A 181 -24.96 -8.75 -14.05
C PRO A 181 -24.43 -9.03 -15.47
N VAL A 182 -25.24 -9.64 -16.32
CA VAL A 182 -24.88 -10.04 -17.70
C VAL A 182 -25.74 -9.31 -18.74
N GLY A 183 -25.13 -8.96 -19.88
CA GLY A 183 -25.82 -8.25 -20.97
C GLY A 183 -26.18 -6.80 -20.62
N GLU A 184 -26.77 -6.07 -21.58
CA GLU A 184 -27.18 -4.67 -21.40
C GLU A 184 -28.28 -4.52 -20.36
N GLU A 185 -29.20 -5.48 -20.29
CA GLU A 185 -30.28 -5.52 -19.31
C GLU A 185 -29.81 -5.86 -17.88
N ARG A 186 -28.50 -6.05 -17.67
CA ARG A 186 -27.86 -6.33 -16.37
C ARG A 186 -28.53 -7.49 -15.60
N LYS A 187 -28.97 -8.52 -16.32
CA LYS A 187 -29.64 -9.69 -15.71
C LYS A 187 -28.67 -10.42 -14.76
N PRO A 188 -29.04 -10.64 -13.48
CA PRO A 188 -28.19 -11.38 -12.55
C PRO A 188 -28.00 -12.83 -13.01
N LYS A 189 -26.76 -13.29 -13.03
CA LYS A 189 -26.41 -14.68 -13.35
C LYS A 189 -25.31 -15.17 -12.42
N THR A 190 -25.38 -16.46 -12.05
CA THR A 190 -24.34 -17.07 -11.23
C THR A 190 -23.10 -17.41 -12.06
N ALA A 191 -21.93 -17.00 -11.58
CA ALA A 191 -20.62 -17.34 -12.12
C ALA A 191 -19.73 -17.92 -11.00
N THR A 192 -18.63 -18.55 -11.38
CA THR A 192 -17.60 -19.04 -10.45
C THR A 192 -16.35 -18.18 -10.59
N VAL A 193 -15.81 -17.71 -9.47
CA VAL A 193 -14.54 -16.96 -9.42
C VAL A 193 -13.40 -17.91 -9.76
N GLN A 194 -12.61 -17.55 -10.76
CA GLN A 194 -11.36 -18.23 -11.12
C GLN A 194 -10.19 -17.58 -10.40
N GLU A 195 -10.07 -16.27 -10.46
CA GLU A 195 -8.95 -15.50 -9.87
C GLU A 195 -9.45 -14.16 -9.35
N VAL A 196 -8.73 -13.58 -8.39
CA VAL A 196 -8.98 -12.24 -7.84
C VAL A 196 -7.66 -11.48 -7.87
N HIS A 197 -7.68 -10.29 -8.46
CA HIS A 197 -6.51 -9.45 -8.68
C HIS A 197 -6.77 -8.02 -8.22
N ARG A 198 -5.66 -7.31 -8.00
CA ARG A 198 -5.60 -5.92 -7.55
C ARG A 198 -4.85 -5.14 -8.63
N PHE A 199 -5.41 -4.02 -9.09
CA PHE A 199 -4.88 -3.23 -10.19
C PHE A 199 -4.80 -1.75 -9.84
N SER A 200 -3.73 -1.09 -10.29
CA SER A 200 -3.57 0.37 -10.29
C SER A 200 -4.43 1.00 -11.39
N ASP A 201 -4.50 2.34 -11.44
CA ASP A 201 -5.18 3.07 -12.53
C ASP A 201 -4.61 2.74 -13.92
N SER A 202 -3.30 2.46 -14.05
CA SER A 202 -2.64 2.19 -15.34
C SER A 202 -2.73 0.74 -15.81
N ASP A 203 -3.01 -0.20 -14.90
CA ASP A 203 -2.90 -1.65 -15.16
C ASP A 203 -4.26 -2.37 -15.16
N VAL A 204 -5.37 -1.62 -15.07
CA VAL A 204 -6.71 -2.22 -15.06
C VAL A 204 -6.97 -3.03 -16.34
N PRO A 205 -7.53 -4.24 -16.24
CA PRO A 205 -7.85 -5.04 -17.42
C PRO A 205 -9.06 -4.51 -18.20
N MET A 206 -9.88 -3.67 -17.54
CA MET A 206 -11.00 -2.93 -18.12
C MET A 206 -11.15 -1.60 -17.37
N ASP A 207 -11.73 -0.61 -18.02
CA ASP A 207 -12.03 0.69 -17.43
C ASP A 207 -12.98 0.54 -16.22
N PRO A 208 -12.62 1.07 -15.03
CA PRO A 208 -13.44 0.98 -13.81
C PRO A 208 -14.82 1.63 -13.94
N ASP A 209 -15.00 2.62 -14.81
CA ASP A 209 -16.30 3.27 -15.01
C ASP A 209 -17.22 2.46 -15.96
N LEU A 210 -16.64 1.51 -16.72
CA LEU A 210 -17.37 0.71 -17.71
C LEU A 210 -17.59 -0.73 -17.28
N VAL A 211 -16.69 -1.29 -16.46
CA VAL A 211 -16.80 -2.66 -15.99
C VAL A 211 -18.02 -2.83 -15.07
N LYS A 212 -18.57 -4.03 -15.06
CA LYS A 212 -19.66 -4.38 -14.14
C LYS A 212 -19.09 -4.89 -12.83
N GLU A 213 -19.82 -4.63 -11.75
CA GLU A 213 -19.45 -5.05 -10.41
C GLU A 213 -20.10 -6.40 -10.01
N VAL A 214 -19.44 -7.14 -9.13
CA VAL A 214 -20.00 -8.32 -8.46
C VAL A 214 -21.10 -7.90 -7.49
N LEU A 215 -22.29 -8.50 -7.61
CA LEU A 215 -23.45 -8.11 -6.80
C LEU A 215 -23.43 -8.75 -5.41
N SER A 216 -23.10 -10.04 -5.33
CA SER A 216 -23.08 -10.78 -4.06
C SER A 216 -22.39 -12.13 -4.17
N VAL A 217 -21.96 -12.68 -3.03
CA VAL A 217 -21.54 -14.07 -2.88
C VAL A 217 -22.77 -14.95 -2.69
N VAL A 218 -22.85 -16.04 -3.46
CA VAL A 218 -23.90 -17.04 -3.33
C VAL A 218 -23.51 -18.03 -2.23
N THR A 219 -24.04 -17.82 -1.03
CA THR A 219 -23.98 -18.81 0.06
C THR A 219 -25.02 -19.89 -0.19
N LYS A 220 -24.66 -21.17 -0.04
CA LYS A 220 -25.66 -22.25 -0.04
C LYS A 220 -26.56 -22.08 1.20
N GLN A 221 -27.70 -21.43 1.06
CA GLN A 221 -28.85 -21.63 1.95
C GLN A 221 -30.07 -21.98 1.09
N ASP A 222 -30.76 -23.03 1.55
CA ASP A 222 -31.99 -23.66 1.08
C ASP A 222 -31.94 -24.48 -0.22
N SER A 223 -31.29 -25.64 -0.10
CA SER A 223 -31.89 -26.88 -0.62
C SER A 223 -32.63 -27.60 0.52
N GLY A 224 -33.73 -27.00 1.01
CA GLY A 224 -34.87 -27.79 1.48
C GLY A 224 -35.52 -28.36 0.21
N GLY A 225 -35.50 -29.66 -0.04
CA GLY A 225 -36.11 -30.65 0.84
C GLY A 225 -37.56 -30.78 0.37
N MET A 226 -37.75 -31.70 -0.59
CA MET A 226 -39.00 -32.32 -1.08
C MET A 226 -40.33 -31.58 -0.90
#